data_AF-A0A3D3RMP1-F1
#
_entry.id   AF-A0A3D3RMP1-F1
#
_cell.length_a   1.000
_cell.length_b   1.000
_cell.length_c   1.000
_cell.angle_alpha   90.00
_cell.angle_beta   90.00
_cell.angle_gamma   90.00
#
_symmetry.space_group_name_H-M   'P 1'
#
loop_
_entity.id
_entity.type
_entity.pdbx_description
1 polymer ?
#
loop_
_entity_poly.entity_id
_entity_poly.type
_entity_poly.pdbx_seq_one_letter_code
_entity_poly.pdbx_strand_id
1 'polypeptide(L)' 'MIAQVKKGDFTKDKEHYIVIYDKDKKGNFKVHDPNSLQNSEKTWDFDTLEKQITHLWAYTVL' A
#
# COMPACT_ATOMS: atom_id res chain seq x y z
N MET A 1 -6.85 -1.63 -5.22
CA MET A 1 -5.65 -1.59 -6.09
C MET A 1 -4.61 -2.53 -5.53
N ILE A 2 -3.85 -3.22 -6.38
CA ILE A 2 -2.68 -4.00 -5.97
C ILE A 2 -1.45 -3.14 -6.26
N ALA A 3 -0.57 -2.99 -5.29
CA ALA A 3 0.67 -2.22 -5.43
C ALA A 3 1.89 -3.13 -5.20
N GLN A 4 2.86 -3.05 -6.10
CA GLN A 4 4.21 -3.53 -5.81
C GLN A 4 5.00 -2.40 -5.15
N VAL A 5 5.66 -2.71 -4.04
CA VAL A 5 6.49 -1.77 -3.29
C VAL A 5 7.93 -2.24 -3.21
N LYS A 6 8.87 -1.30 -3.33
CA LYS A 6 10.31 -1.54 -3.11
C LYS A 6 10.66 -1.43 -1.62
N LYS A 7 11.92 -1.70 -1.28
CA LYS A 7 12.49 -1.54 0.06
C LYS A 7 12.06 -0.25 0.75
N GLY A 8 11.52 -0.37 1.96
CA GLY A 8 11.02 0.73 2.78
C GLY A 8 10.30 0.26 4.04
N ASP A 9 9.08 0.76 4.25
CA ASP A 9 8.25 0.48 5.41
C ASP A 9 7.52 -0.87 5.33
N PHE A 10 7.25 -1.34 4.10
CA PHE A 10 6.51 -2.58 3.84
C PHE A 10 7.42 -3.79 3.61
N THR A 11 8.70 -3.58 3.32
CA THR A 11 9.67 -4.66 3.11
C THR A 11 11.11 -4.16 3.31
N LYS A 12 11.98 -5.03 3.83
CA LYS A 12 13.44 -4.80 3.83
C LYS A 12 14.13 -5.48 2.64
N ASP A 13 13.40 -6.33 1.93
CA ASP A 13 13.84 -7.06 0.74
C ASP A 13 13.64 -6.22 -0.53
N LYS A 14 13.88 -6.84 -1.69
CA LYS A 14 13.87 -6.14 -2.99
C LYS A 14 12.48 -5.66 -3.40
N GLU A 15 11.43 -6.46 -3.14
CA GLU A 15 10.07 -6.21 -3.58
C GLU A 15 9.04 -6.86 -2.66
N HIS A 16 7.83 -6.31 -2.61
CA HIS A 16 6.68 -6.86 -1.89
C HIS A 16 5.37 -6.39 -2.51
N TYR A 17 4.27 -7.12 -2.28
CA TYR A 17 2.94 -6.76 -2.77
C TYR A 17 2.00 -6.45 -1.62
N ILE A 18 1.27 -5.34 -1.73
CA ILE A 18 0.22 -4.94 -0.79
C ILE A 18 -1.07 -4.61 -1.54
N VAL A 19 -2.19 -4.66 -0.84
CA VAL A 19 -3.50 -4.27 -1.39
C VAL A 19 -3.92 -2.94 -0.76
N ILE A 20 -4.12 -1.93 -1.59
CA ILE A 20 -4.73 -0.66 -1.19
C ILE A 20 -6.25 -0.79 -1.42
N TYR A 21 -7.05 -0.75 -0.36
CA TYR A 21 -8.47 -1.12 -0.44
C TYR A 21 -9.45 0.02 -0.14
N ASP A 22 -9.02 1.08 0.53
CA ASP A 22 -9.92 2.17 0.93
C ASP A 22 -9.13 3.45 1.25
N LYS A 23 -9.85 4.57 1.44
CA LYS A 23 -9.34 5.81 2.02
C LYS A 23 -10.18 6.24 3.21
N ASP A 24 -9.52 6.80 4.23
CA ASP A 24 -10.23 7.43 5.34
C ASP A 24 -10.79 8.82 4.95
N LYS A 25 -11.52 9.45 5.88
CA LYS A 25 -12.12 10.78 5.68
C LYS A 25 -11.09 11.91 5.50
N LYS A 26 -9.82 11.67 5.85
CA LYS A 26 -8.71 12.62 5.69
C LYS A 26 -7.93 12.39 4.39
N GLY A 27 -8.29 11.36 3.62
CA GLY A 27 -7.64 10.99 2.37
C GLY A 27 -6.45 10.03 2.54
N ASN A 28 -6.17 9.54 3.75
CA ASN A 28 -5.13 8.55 3.98
C ASN A 28 -5.61 7.17 3.50
N PHE A 29 -4.70 6.38 2.95
CA PHE A 29 -4.99 5.06 2.42
C PHE A 29 -4.97 3.99 3.50
N LYS A 30 -5.86 3.01 3.36
CA LYS A 30 -5.82 1.75 4.10
C LYS A 30 -5.24 0.65 3.22
N VAL A 31 -4.44 -0.20 3.84
CA VAL A 31 -3.71 -1.27 3.15
C VAL A 31 -3.89 -2.61 3.85
N HIS A 32 -3.85 -3.70 3.08
CA HIS A 32 -3.56 -5.03 3.60
C HIS A 32 -2.12 -5.37 3.24
N ASP A 33 -1.29 -5.52 4.26
CA ASP A 33 0.10 -5.93 4.16
C ASP A 33 0.24 -7.37 4.71
N PRO A 34 0.48 -8.38 3.83
CA PRO A 34 0.66 -9.76 4.25
C PRO A 34 1.81 -10.00 5.23
N ASN A 35 2.80 -9.11 5.26
CA ASN A 35 3.98 -9.25 6.10
C ASN A 35 3.84 -8.54 7.45
N SER A 36 2.78 -7.74 7.67
CA SER A 36 2.64 -6.95 8.90
C SER A 36 1.19 -6.57 9.20
N LEU A 37 0.68 -7.14 10.29
CA LEU A 37 -0.61 -6.74 10.85
C LEU A 37 -0.60 -5.27 11.28
N GLN A 38 0.49 -4.80 11.88
CA GLN A 38 0.65 -3.40 12.30
C GLN A 38 0.58 -2.44 11.11
N ASN A 39 1.13 -2.82 9.95
CA ASN A 39 0.99 -2.03 8.72
C ASN A 39 -0.43 -2.01 8.18
N SER A 40 -1.19 -3.08 8.42
CA SER A 40 -2.58 -3.23 8.00
C SER A 40 -3.57 -2.48 8.92
N GLU A 41 -3.20 -2.23 10.18
CA GLU A 41 -4.04 -1.53 11.17
C GLU A 41 -3.93 0.00 11.09
N LYS A 42 -2.86 0.53 10.48
CA LYS A 42 -2.67 1.98 10.30
C LYS A 42 -3.21 2.48 8.96
N THR A 43 -3.35 3.80 8.88
CA THR A 43 -3.57 4.52 7.63
C THR A 43 -2.28 5.20 7.17
N TRP A 44 -2.13 5.38 5.86
CA TRP A 44 -0.92 5.88 5.24
C TRP A 44 -1.22 7.11 4.39
N ASP A 45 -0.48 8.19 4.60
CA ASP A 45 -0.56 9.34 3.72
C ASP A 45 0.00 9.02 2.32
N PHE A 46 -0.41 9.82 1.34
CA PHE A 46 -0.01 9.62 -0.05
C PHE A 46 1.50 9.69 -0.25
N ASP A 47 2.16 10.70 0.33
CA ASP A 47 3.59 10.96 0.12
C ASP A 47 4.47 9.83 0.66
N THR A 48 4.06 9.18 1.74
CA THR A 48 4.74 8.02 2.31
C THR A 48 4.58 6.78 1.42
N LEU A 49 3.36 6.52 0.93
CA LEU A 49 3.06 5.37 0.08
C LEU A 49 3.71 5.47 -1.31
N GLU A 50 3.49 6.59 -2.00
CA GLU A 50 3.87 6.79 -3.40
C GLU A 50 5.37 6.54 -3.63
N LYS A 51 6.22 7.05 -2.73
CA LYS A 51 7.69 6.94 -2.85
C LYS A 51 8.20 5.51 -2.92
N GLN A 52 7.40 4.56 -2.42
CA GLN A 52 7.75 3.15 -2.32
C GLN A 52 7.07 2.31 -3.40
N ILE A 53 6.01 2.80 -4.04
CA ILE A 53 5.29 2.08 -5.10
C ILE A 53 6.11 2.10 -6.38
N THR A 54 6.33 0.93 -6.97
CA THR A 54 7.01 0.78 -8.26
C THR A 54 6.05 0.44 -9.39
N HIS A 55 4.98 -0.29 -9.09
CA HIS A 55 3.92 -0.64 -10.04
C HIS A 55 2.56 -0.68 -9.34
N LEU A 56 1.51 -0.32 -10.06
CA LEU A 56 0.15 -0.24 -9.54
C LEU A 56 -0.84 -0.83 -10.55
N TRP A 57 -1.73 -1.68 -10.06
CA TRP A 57 -2.82 -2.25 -10.84
C TRP A 57 -4.17 -1.95 -10.19
N ALA A 58 -5.13 -1.57 -11.02
CA ALA A 58 -6.51 -1.39 -10.65
C ALA A 58 -7.38 -2.13 -11.67
N TYR A 59 -8.44 -2.78 -11.18
CA TYR A 59 -9.46 -3.38 -12.01
C TYR A 59 -10.79 -2.75 -11.63
N THR A 60 -11.57 -2.39 -12.64
CA THR A 60 -12.98 -2.00 -12.50
C THR A 60 -13.78 -2.75 -13.54
N VAL A 61 -14.97 -3.19 -13.16
CA VAL A 61 -16.02 -3.51 -14.13
C VAL A 61 -16.65 -2.21 -14.60
N LEU A 62 -17.06 -2.16 -15.86
CA LEU A 62 -17.80 -1.03 -16.46
C LEU A 62 -19.26 -1.06 -16.03
#